data_AF-A0A7W7VGB7-F1
#
_entry.id   AF-A0A7W7VGB7-F1
#
_cell.length_a   1.000
_cell.length_b   1.000
_cell.length_c   1.000
_cell.angle_alpha   90.00
_cell.angle_beta   90.00
_cell.angle_gamma   90.00
#
_symmetry.space_group_name_H-M   'P 1'
#
loop_
_entity.id
_entity.type
_entity.pdbx_description
1 polymer ?
#
loop_
_entity_poly.entity_id
_entity_poly.type
_entity_poly.pdbx_seq_one_letter_code
_entity_poly.pdbx_strand_id
1 'polypeptide(L)'
;MHNPHLPPPPRLDAGVLAGVVAWRLVVAACAFTGFGAAFAMMSDPWPALSQQASLFTGLVYLGLALYPLFTGGRTHEPASPWLRGAVCVLLLLVAITYQMLMGGDVDDTYSLFEHVITPLVVLADWVLVGRSQARVRWWHPVSWLVFPLAYLVYFMAATPPLYGGFLDPDSSVFGGMVMFFALAALATGYLLYGIAKVKALQWQVAQVAPEVHG
;
A
#
# COMPACT_ATOMS: atom_id res chain seq x y z
N MET A 1 -0.92 30.87 -15.00
CA MET A 1 0.26 31.69 -15.39
C MET A 1 1.45 30.76 -15.49
N HIS A 2 1.76 30.27 -16.70
CA HIS A 2 2.94 29.45 -16.97
C HIS A 2 4.06 30.42 -17.36
N ASN A 3 5.07 30.59 -16.52
CA ASN A 3 6.17 31.51 -16.78
C ASN A 3 7.23 30.76 -17.61
N PRO A 4 7.37 31.01 -18.92
CA PRO A 4 8.12 30.15 -19.85
C PRO A 4 9.65 30.26 -19.72
N HIS A 5 10.14 31.03 -18.74
CA HIS A 5 11.56 31.34 -18.57
C HIS A 5 12.27 30.56 -17.47
N LEU A 6 11.58 29.68 -16.74
CA LEU A 6 12.27 28.85 -15.74
C LEU A 6 12.84 27.59 -16.41
N PRO A 7 14.17 27.35 -16.31
CA PRO A 7 14.75 26.11 -16.79
C PRO A 7 14.10 24.92 -16.09
N PRO A 8 13.94 23.77 -16.76
CA PRO A 8 13.36 22.59 -16.15
C PRO A 8 14.18 22.16 -14.92
N PRO A 9 13.55 21.60 -13.89
CA PRO A 9 14.26 21.18 -12.69
C PRO A 9 15.38 20.19 -13.02
N PRO A 10 16.50 20.24 -12.28
CA PRO A 10 17.64 19.36 -12.52
C PRO A 10 17.24 17.90 -12.34
N ARG A 11 17.96 17.00 -13.02
CA ARG A 11 17.79 15.57 -12.83
C ARG A 11 18.23 15.18 -11.43
N LEU A 12 17.56 14.17 -10.87
CA LEU A 12 17.99 13.56 -9.63
C LEU A 12 19.29 12.78 -9.83
N ASP A 13 20.02 12.59 -8.74
CA ASP A 13 21.20 11.74 -8.72
C ASP A 13 20.89 10.33 -9.21
N ALA A 14 21.77 9.78 -10.06
CA ALA A 14 21.56 8.48 -10.69
C ALA A 14 21.53 7.33 -9.67
N GLY A 15 22.32 7.41 -8.59
CA GLY A 15 22.32 6.43 -7.52
C GLY A 15 21.01 6.43 -6.73
N VAL A 16 20.45 7.62 -6.47
CA VAL A 16 19.11 7.75 -5.85
C VAL A 16 18.03 7.12 -6.73
N LEU A 17 18.05 7.41 -8.04
CA LEU A 17 17.10 6.81 -8.98
C LEU A 17 17.24 5.29 -9.01
N ALA A 18 18.46 4.78 -9.15
CA ALA A 18 18.72 3.34 -9.19
C ALA A 18 18.24 2.64 -7.91
N GLY A 19 18.54 3.20 -6.73
CA GLY A 19 18.13 2.64 -5.44
C GLY A 19 16.61 2.60 -5.27
N VAL A 20 15.91 3.68 -5.61
CA VAL A 20 14.43 3.73 -5.52
C VAL A 20 13.78 2.78 -6.52
N VAL A 21 14.29 2.70 -7.75
CA VAL A 21 13.77 1.78 -8.78
C VAL A 21 13.98 0.33 -8.33
N ALA A 22 15.20 -0.02 -7.89
CA ALA A 22 15.50 -1.36 -7.40
C ALA A 22 14.59 -1.76 -6.23
N TRP A 23 14.41 -0.88 -5.24
CA TRP A 23 13.51 -1.13 -4.11
C TRP A 23 12.07 -1.41 -4.57
N ARG A 24 11.54 -0.64 -5.51
CA ARG A 24 10.17 -0.84 -6.00
C ARG A 24 10.00 -2.10 -6.83
N LEU A 25 11.04 -2.49 -7.57
CA LEU A 25 11.07 -3.78 -8.24
C LEU A 25 11.06 -4.93 -7.24
N VAL A 26 11.74 -4.80 -6.09
CA VAL A 26 11.65 -5.78 -4.99
C VAL A 26 10.22 -5.88 -4.46
N VAL A 27 9.57 -4.75 -4.16
CA VAL A 27 8.18 -4.76 -3.68
C VAL A 27 7.24 -5.40 -4.71
N ALA A 28 7.39 -5.03 -5.99
CA ALA A 28 6.59 -5.61 -7.07
C ALA A 28 6.84 -7.11 -7.21
N ALA A 29 8.10 -7.55 -7.12
CA ALA A 29 8.47 -8.96 -7.18
C ALA A 29 7.83 -9.75 -6.04
N CYS A 30 7.89 -9.27 -4.79
CA CYS A 30 7.23 -9.93 -3.66
C CYS A 30 5.72 -10.11 -3.91
N ALA A 31 5.06 -9.06 -4.38
CA ALA A 31 3.62 -9.08 -4.64
C ALA A 31 3.26 -10.07 -5.78
N PHE A 32 4.03 -10.08 -6.87
CA PHE A 32 3.81 -11.02 -7.97
C PHE A 32 4.20 -12.46 -7.62
N THR A 33 5.17 -12.67 -6.73
CA THR A 33 5.52 -14.01 -6.22
C THR A 33 4.36 -14.61 -5.45
N GLY A 34 3.75 -13.87 -4.52
CA GLY A 34 2.57 -14.34 -3.77
C GLY A 34 1.41 -14.69 -4.71
N PHE A 35 1.04 -13.74 -5.57
CA PHE A 35 -0.04 -13.92 -6.54
C PHE A 35 0.22 -15.08 -7.51
N GLY A 36 1.43 -15.18 -8.08
CA GLY A 36 1.79 -16.22 -9.02
C GLY A 36 1.82 -17.61 -8.39
N ALA A 37 2.30 -17.73 -7.14
CA ALA A 37 2.27 -18.98 -6.40
C ALA A 37 0.82 -19.41 -6.10
N ALA A 38 -0.06 -18.49 -5.73
CA ALA A 38 -1.49 -18.79 -5.52
C ALA A 38 -2.13 -19.35 -6.81
N PHE A 39 -1.88 -18.70 -7.95
CA PHE A 39 -2.39 -19.14 -9.26
C PHE A 39 -1.81 -20.48 -9.75
N ALA A 40 -0.61 -20.84 -9.28
CA ALA A 40 -0.01 -22.13 -9.63
C ALA A 40 -0.51 -23.28 -8.75
N MET A 41 -0.95 -23.02 -7.52
CA MET A 41 -1.27 -24.04 -6.52
C MET A 41 -2.76 -24.19 -6.21
N MET A 42 -3.54 -23.11 -6.33
CA MET A 42 -4.96 -23.10 -5.98
C MET A 42 -5.84 -23.29 -7.22
N SER A 43 -6.98 -23.97 -7.06
CA SER A 43 -7.92 -24.22 -8.16
C SER A 43 -8.70 -22.97 -8.58
N ASP A 44 -9.05 -22.09 -7.62
CA ASP A 44 -9.74 -20.82 -7.87
C ASP A 44 -9.25 -19.72 -6.91
N PRO A 45 -8.07 -19.13 -7.18
CA PRO A 45 -7.48 -18.12 -6.30
C PRO A 45 -8.09 -16.72 -6.45
N TRP A 46 -8.82 -16.47 -7.54
CA TRP A 46 -9.26 -15.12 -7.92
C TRP A 46 -10.18 -14.42 -6.92
N PRO A 47 -11.15 -15.11 -6.28
CA PRO A 47 -12.13 -14.41 -5.45
C PRO A 47 -11.56 -13.88 -4.13
N ALA A 48 -10.37 -14.32 -3.72
CA ALA A 48 -9.77 -13.91 -2.44
C ALA A 48 -9.08 -12.54 -2.54
N LEU A 49 -9.26 -11.74 -1.46
CA LEU A 49 -8.78 -10.36 -1.40
C LEU A 49 -7.26 -10.30 -1.42
N SER A 50 -6.57 -11.28 -0.82
CA SER A 50 -5.10 -11.30 -0.75
C SER A 50 -4.46 -11.40 -2.14
N GLN A 51 -5.04 -12.21 -3.05
CA GLN A 51 -4.59 -12.31 -4.45
C GLN A 51 -4.84 -11.02 -5.22
N GLN A 52 -6.06 -10.47 -5.14
CA GLN A 52 -6.40 -9.22 -5.83
C GLN A 52 -5.55 -8.05 -5.33
N ALA A 53 -5.34 -7.95 -4.00
CA ALA A 53 -4.50 -6.94 -3.39
C ALA A 53 -3.02 -7.09 -3.79
N SER A 54 -2.50 -8.32 -3.87
CA SER A 54 -1.12 -8.60 -4.29
C SER A 54 -0.90 -8.25 -5.76
N LEU A 55 -1.80 -8.66 -6.66
CA LEU A 55 -1.76 -8.27 -8.06
C LEU A 55 -1.78 -6.74 -8.22
N PHE A 56 -2.73 -6.08 -7.57
CA PHE A 56 -2.86 -4.63 -7.62
C PHE A 56 -1.60 -3.94 -7.09
N THR A 57 -1.04 -4.43 -5.98
CA THR A 57 0.22 -3.92 -5.41
C THR A 57 1.38 -4.06 -6.39
N GLY A 58 1.54 -5.23 -7.01
CA GLY A 58 2.57 -5.48 -8.01
C GLY A 58 2.51 -4.48 -9.16
N LEU A 59 1.31 -4.24 -9.70
CA LEU A 59 1.07 -3.27 -10.77
C LEU A 59 1.38 -1.83 -10.33
N VAL A 60 0.96 -1.43 -9.13
CA VAL A 60 1.24 -0.09 -8.59
C VAL A 60 2.74 0.12 -8.45
N TYR A 61 3.47 -0.84 -7.87
CA TYR A 61 4.91 -0.70 -7.63
C TYR A 61 5.74 -0.82 -8.91
N LEU A 62 5.30 -1.62 -9.89
CA LEU A 62 5.88 -1.63 -11.23
C LEU A 62 5.69 -0.27 -11.91
N GLY A 63 4.49 0.31 -11.85
CA GLY A 63 4.22 1.65 -12.37
C GLY A 63 5.08 2.72 -11.69
N LEU A 64 5.27 2.62 -10.38
CA LEU A 64 6.19 3.49 -9.64
C LEU A 64 7.65 3.28 -10.05
N ALA A 65 8.10 2.05 -10.28
CA ALA A 65 9.46 1.76 -10.74
C ALA A 65 9.73 2.36 -12.13
N LEU A 66 8.73 2.37 -13.01
CA LEU A 66 8.82 2.95 -14.35
C LEU A 66 8.61 4.47 -14.37
N TYR A 67 8.06 5.05 -13.30
CA TYR A 67 7.74 6.48 -13.21
C TYR A 67 8.90 7.44 -13.61
N PRO A 68 10.17 7.21 -13.18
CA PRO A 68 11.28 8.07 -13.59
C PRO A 68 11.53 8.12 -15.10
N LEU A 69 11.17 7.07 -15.84
CA LEU A 69 11.31 7.04 -17.30
C LEU A 69 10.40 8.08 -17.95
N PHE A 70 9.18 8.24 -17.43
CA PHE A 70 8.19 9.19 -17.92
C PHE A 70 8.48 10.64 -17.51
N THR A 71 9.31 10.86 -16.49
CA THR A 71 9.67 12.20 -15.99
C THR A 71 11.08 12.62 -16.41
N GLY A 72 11.79 11.77 -17.17
CA GLY A 72 13.17 11.98 -17.56
C GLY A 72 14.14 12.05 -16.38
N GLY A 73 13.84 11.31 -15.30
CA GLY A 73 14.65 11.23 -14.07
C GLY A 73 14.57 12.47 -13.18
N ARG A 74 13.62 13.39 -13.44
CA ARG A 74 13.46 14.62 -12.63
C ARG A 74 12.67 14.39 -11.35
N THR A 75 11.79 13.40 -11.34
CA THR A 75 11.04 13.01 -10.16
C THR A 75 10.96 11.48 -10.11
N HIS A 76 11.15 10.93 -8.91
CA HIS A 76 11.08 9.50 -8.72
C HIS A 76 9.72 9.05 -8.18
N GLU A 77 8.74 9.92 -7.94
CA GLU A 77 7.40 9.52 -7.53
C GLU A 77 6.33 10.57 -7.83
N PRO A 78 5.06 10.16 -7.99
CA PRO A 78 3.94 11.08 -8.11
C PRO A 78 3.84 12.04 -6.93
N ALA A 79 3.28 13.23 -7.22
CA ALA A 79 3.02 14.22 -6.19
C ALA A 79 2.07 13.67 -5.10
N SER A 80 1.02 12.95 -5.48
CA SER A 80 0.06 12.41 -4.53
C SER A 80 0.58 11.11 -3.89
N PRO A 81 0.63 11.01 -2.53
CA PRO A 81 0.91 9.76 -1.83
C PRO A 81 -0.31 8.83 -1.74
N TRP A 82 -1.46 9.25 -2.29
CA TRP A 82 -2.76 8.63 -2.03
C TRP A 82 -2.77 7.13 -2.31
N LEU A 83 -2.30 6.71 -3.49
CA LEU A 83 -2.38 5.32 -3.92
C LEU A 83 -1.50 4.39 -3.07
N ARG A 84 -0.29 4.84 -2.72
CA ARG A 84 0.62 4.06 -1.86
C ARG A 84 0.04 3.86 -0.47
N GLY A 85 -0.61 4.88 0.08
CA GLY A 85 -1.25 4.79 1.40
C GLY A 85 -2.44 3.84 1.36
N ALA A 86 -3.26 3.91 0.31
CA ALA A 86 -4.39 3.01 0.13
C ALA A 86 -3.97 1.55 0.02
N VAL A 87 -2.94 1.25 -0.79
CA VAL A 87 -2.35 -0.09 -0.91
C VAL A 87 -1.78 -0.58 0.42
N CYS A 88 -1.10 0.28 1.17
CA CYS A 88 -0.55 -0.08 2.47
C CYS A 88 -1.66 -0.43 3.48
N VAL A 89 -2.74 0.37 3.58
CA VAL A 89 -3.89 0.06 4.44
C VAL A 89 -4.55 -1.25 4.02
N LEU A 90 -4.76 -1.46 2.71
CA LEU A 90 -5.38 -2.68 2.19
C LEU A 90 -4.58 -3.93 2.58
N LEU A 91 -3.27 -3.92 2.35
CA LEU A 91 -2.42 -5.06 2.67
C LEU A 91 -2.29 -5.30 4.18
N LEU A 92 -2.27 -4.25 5.00
CA LEU A 92 -2.27 -4.41 6.45
C LEU A 92 -3.59 -4.99 6.95
N LEU A 93 -4.73 -4.58 6.36
CA LEU A 93 -6.02 -5.19 6.65
C LEU A 93 -6.01 -6.69 6.31
N VAL A 94 -5.51 -7.06 5.14
CA VAL A 94 -5.36 -8.46 4.70
C VAL A 94 -4.47 -9.24 5.67
N ALA A 95 -3.26 -8.74 5.96
CA ALA A 95 -2.30 -9.39 6.84
C ALA A 95 -2.84 -9.62 8.25
N ILE A 96 -3.38 -8.55 8.89
CA ILE A 96 -3.89 -8.62 10.25
C ILE A 96 -5.09 -9.57 10.33
N THR A 97 -6.00 -9.49 9.37
CA THR A 97 -7.17 -10.39 9.30
C THR A 97 -6.72 -11.84 9.17
N TYR A 98 -5.76 -12.12 8.30
CA TYR A 98 -5.26 -13.47 8.10
C TYR A 98 -4.63 -14.05 9.38
N GLN A 99 -3.74 -13.29 10.02
CA GLN A 99 -3.05 -13.73 11.25
C GLN A 99 -4.01 -13.91 12.44
N MET A 100 -5.02 -13.05 12.57
CA MET A 100 -5.87 -13.01 13.77
C MET A 100 -7.16 -13.84 13.64
N LEU A 101 -7.72 -13.95 12.43
CA LEU A 101 -9.04 -14.53 12.20
C LEU A 101 -9.04 -15.76 11.30
N MET A 102 -7.96 -16.01 10.55
CA MET A 102 -7.87 -17.12 9.58
C MET A 102 -6.80 -18.16 9.92
N GLY A 103 -6.23 -18.11 11.12
CA GLY A 103 -5.25 -19.09 11.63
C GLY A 103 -3.78 -18.74 11.36
N GLY A 104 -3.50 -17.88 10.37
CA GLY A 104 -2.15 -17.32 10.17
C GLY A 104 -1.08 -18.31 9.70
N ASP A 105 -1.46 -19.36 8.98
CA ASP A 105 -0.53 -20.36 8.43
C ASP A 105 0.26 -19.78 7.24
N VAL A 106 1.59 -19.79 7.32
CA VAL A 106 2.46 -19.18 6.31
C VAL A 106 3.46 -20.18 5.74
N ASP A 107 3.15 -21.48 5.82
CA ASP A 107 4.02 -22.55 5.31
C ASP A 107 4.09 -22.54 3.78
N ASP A 108 2.98 -22.19 3.13
CA ASP A 108 2.92 -22.05 1.68
C ASP A 108 3.54 -20.72 1.20
N THR A 109 4.21 -20.79 0.04
CA THR A 109 4.84 -19.60 -0.57
C THR A 109 3.84 -18.48 -0.82
N TYR A 110 2.64 -18.79 -1.33
CA TYR A 110 1.64 -17.75 -1.58
C TYR A 110 1.23 -17.08 -0.27
N SER A 111 0.98 -17.86 0.80
CA SER A 111 0.54 -17.33 2.07
C SER A 111 1.61 -16.46 2.73
N LEU A 112 2.86 -16.92 2.75
CA LEU A 112 3.99 -16.14 3.27
C LEU A 112 4.12 -14.78 2.57
N PHE A 113 4.03 -14.76 1.24
CA PHE A 113 4.22 -13.53 0.49
C PHE A 113 3.00 -12.59 0.57
N GLU A 114 1.78 -13.11 0.57
CA GLU A 114 0.56 -12.29 0.58
C GLU A 114 0.24 -11.73 1.98
N HIS A 115 0.53 -12.48 3.04
CA HIS A 115 0.13 -12.14 4.40
C HIS A 115 1.27 -11.59 5.28
N VAL A 116 2.53 -11.75 4.86
CA VAL A 116 3.69 -11.30 5.65
C VAL A 116 4.61 -10.42 4.81
N ILE A 117 5.28 -10.99 3.81
CA ILE A 117 6.40 -10.31 3.14
C ILE A 117 5.92 -9.07 2.39
N THR A 118 4.91 -9.18 1.53
CA THR A 118 4.40 -8.04 0.71
C THR A 118 3.84 -6.92 1.60
N PRO A 119 2.97 -7.19 2.59
CA PRO A 119 2.53 -6.17 3.55
C PRO A 119 3.69 -5.46 4.26
N LEU A 120 4.71 -6.19 4.71
CA LEU A 120 5.85 -5.62 5.42
C LEU A 120 6.74 -4.76 4.52
N VAL A 121 7.05 -5.20 3.30
CA VAL A 121 7.87 -4.39 2.38
C VAL A 121 7.11 -3.15 1.89
N VAL A 122 5.79 -3.22 1.75
CA VAL A 122 4.95 -2.04 1.45
C VAL A 122 4.90 -1.09 2.65
N LEU A 123 4.79 -1.60 3.87
CA LEU A 123 4.86 -0.77 5.08
C LEU A 123 6.25 -0.12 5.21
N ALA A 124 7.33 -0.85 4.94
CA ALA A 124 8.68 -0.31 4.93
C ALA A 124 8.87 0.75 3.84
N ASP A 125 8.33 0.53 2.64
CA ASP A 125 8.30 1.54 1.58
C ASP A 125 7.58 2.81 2.03
N TRP A 126 6.46 2.64 2.74
CA TRP A 126 5.75 3.76 3.33
C TRP A 126 6.65 4.45 4.36
N VAL A 127 7.00 3.81 5.46
CA VAL A 127 7.69 4.49 6.56
C VAL A 127 9.06 5.05 6.14
N LEU A 128 9.84 4.32 5.35
CA LEU A 128 11.26 4.61 5.11
C LEU A 128 11.50 5.31 3.77
N VAL A 129 10.95 4.81 2.67
CA VAL A 129 11.37 5.21 1.31
C VAL A 129 10.55 6.38 0.75
N GLY A 130 9.25 6.44 1.04
CA GLY A 130 8.37 7.47 0.49
C GLY A 130 8.71 8.89 0.95
N ARG A 131 8.71 9.82 -0.01
CA ARG A 131 8.93 11.26 0.23
C ARG A 131 7.68 12.10 0.03
N SER A 132 6.67 11.57 -0.67
CA SER A 132 5.41 12.23 -0.93
C SER A 132 4.45 12.21 0.25
N GLN A 133 4.74 11.42 1.29
CA GLN A 133 3.86 11.22 2.45
C GLN A 133 3.60 12.46 3.27
N ALA A 134 4.55 13.40 3.32
CA ALA A 134 4.31 14.69 3.95
C ALA A 134 3.04 15.38 3.40
N ARG A 135 2.70 15.11 2.13
CA ARG A 135 1.53 15.63 1.42
C ARG A 135 0.24 14.82 1.64
N VAL A 136 0.23 13.80 2.51
CA VAL A 136 -1.01 13.09 2.86
C VAL A 136 -1.99 14.09 3.49
N ARG A 137 -3.23 14.08 3.03
CA ARG A 137 -4.31 14.94 3.54
C ARG A 137 -5.14 14.18 4.56
N TRP A 138 -5.80 14.90 5.47
CA TRP A 138 -6.59 14.32 6.56
C TRP A 138 -7.76 13.44 6.07
N TRP A 139 -8.26 13.70 4.85
CA TRP A 139 -9.33 12.90 4.24
C TRP A 139 -8.82 11.65 3.51
N HIS A 140 -7.49 11.53 3.27
CA HIS A 140 -6.94 10.36 2.58
C HIS A 140 -7.30 9.05 3.29
N PRO A 141 -7.12 8.89 4.63
CA PRO A 141 -7.53 7.68 5.34
C PRO A 141 -8.97 7.23 5.10
N VAL A 142 -9.92 8.17 5.05
CA VAL A 142 -11.33 7.89 4.74
C VAL A 142 -11.48 7.39 3.31
N SER A 143 -10.87 8.09 2.35
CA SER A 143 -10.96 7.71 0.93
C SER A 143 -10.22 6.41 0.57
N TRP A 144 -9.23 5.99 1.37
CA TRP A 144 -8.52 4.72 1.16
C TRP A 144 -9.42 3.50 1.36
N LEU A 145 -10.53 3.67 2.09
CA LEU A 145 -11.54 2.63 2.25
C LEU A 145 -12.23 2.26 0.92
N VAL A 146 -12.04 3.03 -0.16
CA VAL A 146 -12.62 2.70 -1.47
C VAL A 146 -12.26 1.29 -1.94
N PHE A 147 -11.04 0.80 -1.67
CA PHE A 147 -10.63 -0.55 -2.07
C PHE A 147 -11.30 -1.67 -1.28
N PRO A 148 -11.25 -1.70 0.07
CA PRO A 148 -11.99 -2.71 0.82
C PRO A 148 -13.50 -2.62 0.62
N LEU A 149 -14.07 -1.42 0.40
CA LEU A 149 -15.49 -1.27 0.07
C LEU A 149 -15.82 -1.81 -1.32
N ALA A 150 -14.98 -1.57 -2.33
CA ALA A 150 -15.16 -2.16 -3.66
C ALA A 150 -15.10 -3.69 -3.59
N TYR A 151 -14.17 -4.24 -2.80
CA TYR A 151 -14.10 -5.67 -2.58
C TYR A 151 -15.34 -6.21 -1.84
N LEU A 152 -15.84 -5.49 -0.82
CA LEU A 152 -17.06 -5.88 -0.12
C LEU A 152 -18.27 -5.96 -1.07
N VAL A 153 -18.41 -5.00 -2.00
CA VAL A 153 -19.45 -5.04 -3.03
C VAL A 153 -19.30 -6.27 -3.91
N TYR A 154 -18.09 -6.58 -4.37
CA TYR A 154 -17.80 -7.81 -5.11
C TYR A 154 -18.14 -9.06 -4.29
N PHE A 155 -17.70 -9.12 -3.04
CA PHE A 155 -17.92 -10.25 -2.12
C PHE A 155 -19.42 -10.52 -1.90
N MET A 156 -20.22 -9.48 -1.71
CA MET A 156 -21.68 -9.62 -1.56
C MET A 156 -22.37 -10.06 -2.85
N ALA A 157 -21.83 -9.70 -4.02
CA ALA A 157 -22.41 -10.07 -5.31
C ALA A 157 -22.02 -11.49 -5.74
N ALA A 158 -20.79 -11.91 -5.46
CA ALA A 158 -20.24 -13.20 -5.88
C ALA A 158 -20.34 -14.29 -4.81
N THR A 159 -20.57 -13.92 -3.55
CA THR A 159 -20.67 -14.81 -2.37
C THR A 159 -19.66 -15.96 -2.37
N PRO A 160 -18.35 -15.69 -2.52
CA PRO A 160 -17.37 -16.76 -2.59
C PRO A 160 -17.20 -17.43 -1.21
N PRO A 161 -17.09 -18.77 -1.12
CA PRO A 161 -17.04 -19.50 0.15
C PRO A 161 -15.63 -19.47 0.79
N LEU A 162 -15.06 -18.28 0.98
CA LEU A 162 -13.64 -18.09 1.33
C LEU A 162 -13.37 -17.73 2.79
N TYR A 163 -14.27 -16.94 3.40
CA TYR A 163 -14.03 -16.34 4.72
C TYR A 163 -14.74 -17.09 5.86
N GLY A 164 -15.14 -18.33 5.60
CA GLY A 164 -15.87 -19.16 6.57
C GLY A 164 -17.06 -18.41 7.17
N GLY A 165 -17.31 -18.64 8.47
CA GLY A 165 -18.43 -18.02 9.18
C GLY A 165 -18.18 -16.60 9.70
N PHE A 166 -16.95 -16.08 9.66
CA PHE A 166 -16.66 -14.77 10.27
C PHE A 166 -17.14 -13.60 9.40
N LEU A 167 -17.20 -13.79 8.08
CA LEU A 167 -17.71 -12.81 7.12
C LEU A 167 -18.80 -13.43 6.23
N ASP A 168 -19.84 -13.96 6.87
CA ASP A 168 -21.00 -14.57 6.20
C ASP A 168 -22.14 -13.54 6.05
N PRO A 169 -22.57 -13.19 4.82
CA PRO A 169 -23.66 -12.24 4.57
C PRO A 169 -25.00 -12.62 5.20
N ASP A 170 -25.28 -13.91 5.40
CA ASP A 170 -26.53 -14.40 5.98
C ASP A 170 -26.50 -14.42 7.52
N SER A 171 -25.35 -14.12 8.11
CA SER A 171 -25.18 -14.08 9.57
C SER A 171 -25.69 -12.78 10.18
N SER A 172 -26.37 -12.89 11.34
CA SER A 172 -26.86 -11.72 12.09
C SER A 172 -25.76 -10.78 12.59
N VAL A 173 -24.51 -11.26 12.68
CA VAL A 173 -23.35 -10.46 13.09
C VAL A 173 -22.58 -9.83 11.92
N PHE A 174 -22.97 -10.11 10.67
CA PHE A 174 -22.29 -9.65 9.46
C PHE A 174 -22.04 -8.13 9.46
N GLY A 175 -23.08 -7.34 9.70
CA GLY A 175 -22.98 -5.87 9.74
C GLY A 175 -22.02 -5.37 10.82
N GLY A 176 -21.96 -6.06 11.96
CA GLY A 176 -21.00 -5.78 13.02
C GLY A 176 -19.55 -6.04 12.59
N MET A 177 -19.31 -7.16 11.90
CA MET A 177 -17.99 -7.50 11.37
C MET A 177 -17.52 -6.52 10.28
N VAL A 178 -18.41 -6.15 9.35
CA VAL A 178 -18.12 -5.13 8.33
C VAL A 178 -17.74 -3.80 8.98
N MET A 179 -18.49 -3.36 10.00
CA MET A 179 -18.19 -2.15 10.75
C MET A 179 -16.82 -2.25 11.45
N PHE A 180 -16.52 -3.39 12.07
CA PHE A 180 -15.23 -3.63 12.71
C PHE A 180 -14.06 -3.49 11.73
N PHE A 181 -14.13 -4.14 10.55
CA PHE A 181 -13.08 -4.02 9.53
C PHE A 181 -12.96 -2.60 8.99
N ALA A 182 -14.07 -1.90 8.76
CA ALA A 182 -14.05 -0.51 8.32
C ALA A 182 -13.36 0.41 9.33
N LEU A 183 -13.66 0.26 10.62
CA LEU A 183 -13.03 1.02 11.70
C LEU A 183 -11.56 0.66 11.88
N ALA A 184 -11.19 -0.62 11.79
CA ALA A 184 -9.80 -1.06 11.86
C ALA A 184 -8.96 -0.51 10.69
N ALA A 185 -9.48 -0.57 9.47
CA ALA A 185 -8.85 0.02 8.29
C ALA A 185 -8.72 1.55 8.41
N LEU A 186 -9.75 2.22 8.93
CA LEU A 186 -9.73 3.66 9.16
C LEU A 186 -8.70 4.06 10.22
N ALA A 187 -8.65 3.34 11.34
CA ALA A 187 -7.67 3.53 12.40
C ALA A 187 -6.24 3.35 11.87
N THR A 188 -6.02 2.31 11.06
CA THR A 188 -4.74 2.05 10.38
C THR A 188 -4.39 3.20 9.43
N GLY A 189 -5.35 3.69 8.64
CA GLY A 189 -5.15 4.83 7.77
C GLY A 189 -4.74 6.10 8.54
N TYR A 190 -5.39 6.39 9.66
CA TYR A 190 -5.02 7.53 10.50
C TYR A 190 -3.69 7.34 11.23
N LEU A 191 -3.31 6.11 11.59
CA LEU A 191 -1.96 5.81 12.09
C LEU A 191 -0.90 6.12 11.03
N LEU A 192 -1.08 5.65 9.79
CA LEU A 192 -0.17 5.95 8.69
C LEU A 192 -0.12 7.45 8.36
N TYR A 193 -1.25 8.16 8.46
CA TYR A 193 -1.31 9.62 8.38
C TYR A 193 -0.47 10.28 9.47
N GLY A 194 -0.58 9.84 10.72
CA GLY A 194 0.20 10.35 11.84
C GLY A 194 1.70 10.18 11.63
N ILE A 195 2.13 8.99 11.24
CA ILE A 195 3.54 8.68 10.90
C ILE A 195 4.04 9.64 9.81
N ALA A 196 3.24 9.85 8.76
CA ALA A 196 3.59 10.76 7.67
C ALA A 196 3.75 12.22 8.13
N LYS A 197 2.96 12.68 9.11
CA LYS A 197 3.08 14.03 9.69
C LYS A 197 4.29 14.17 10.60
N VAL A 198 4.59 13.18 11.43
CA VAL A 198 5.80 13.19 12.27
C VAL A 198 7.06 13.27 11.40
N LYS A 199 7.14 12.45 10.34
CA LYS A 199 8.26 12.48 9.38
C LYS A 199 8.42 13.84 8.70
N ALA A 200 7.31 14.49 8.35
CA ALA A 200 7.32 15.82 7.74
C ALA A 200 7.88 16.89 8.72
N LEU A 201 7.49 16.82 9.99
CA LEU A 201 7.98 17.73 11.03
C LEU A 201 9.48 17.54 11.28
N GLN A 202 9.96 16.30 11.38
CA GLN A 202 11.39 16.00 11.56
C GLN A 202 12.24 16.56 10.41
N TRP A 203 11.76 16.43 9.17
CA TRP A 203 12.43 17.01 8.02
C TRP A 203 12.50 18.54 8.09
N GLN A 204 11.42 19.20 8.48
CA GLN A 204 11.40 20.66 8.64
C GLN A 204 12.39 21.14 9.70
N VAL A 205 12.44 20.47 10.87
CA VAL A 205 13.38 20.80 11.95
C VAL A 205 14.83 20.66 11.48
N ALA A 206 15.17 19.58 10.76
CA ALA A 206 16.52 19.34 10.27
C ALA A 206 17.00 20.40 9.25
N GLN A 207 16.08 21.05 8.52
CA GLN A 207 16.40 22.10 7.56
C GLN A 207 16.62 23.47 8.22
N VAL A 208 16.07 23.71 9.41
CA VAL A 208 16.17 24.99 10.14
C VAL A 208 17.36 25.04 11.10
N ALA A 209 17.80 23.88 11.62
CA ALA A 209 18.93 23.77 12.54
C ALA A 209 20.33 24.26 12.05
N PRO A 210 20.68 24.36 10.75
CA PRO A 210 22.04 24.73 10.34
C PRO A 210 22.44 26.19 10.63
N GLU A 211 21.50 27.10 10.91
CA GLU A 211 21.80 28.55 11.01
C GLU A 211 22.25 29.04 12.40
N VAL A 212 22.31 28.17 13.42
CA VAL A 212 22.57 28.61 14.82
C VAL A 212 24.03 28.40 15.27
N HIS A 213 24.89 27.82 14.43
CA HIS A 213 26.28 27.49 14.79
C HIS A 213 27.34 27.96 13.77
N GLY A 214 27.03 29.00 12.99
CA GLY A 214 27.98 29.67 12.08
C GLY A 214 28.50 30.98 12.66
#